data_AF-A0A951HR90-F1
#
_entry.id   AF-A0A951HR90-F1
#
_cell.length_a   1.000
_cell.length_b   1.000
_cell.length_c   1.000
_cell.angle_alpha   90.00
_cell.angle_beta   90.00
_cell.angle_gamma   90.00
#
_symmetry.space_group_name_H-M   'P 1'
#
loop_
_entity.id
_entity.type
_entity.pdbx_description
1 polymer ?
#
loop_
_entity_poly.entity_id
_entity_poly.type
_entity_poly.pdbx_seq_one_letter_code
_entity_poly.pdbx_strand_id
1 'polypeptide(L)' 'MTRSNACPLVMIEWEDSAQPLPSWSYLASFEPTGTILCASVGWLIRGDDQVKALAPNWGP' A
#
# COMPACT_ATOMS: atom_id res chain seq x y z
N MET A 1 7.28 -34.04 0.94
CA MET A 1 7.83 -32.69 0.74
C MET A 1 6.93 -31.70 1.46
N THR A 2 7.25 -31.34 2.69
CA THR A 2 6.43 -30.45 3.52
C THR A 2 6.84 -29.02 3.20
N ARG A 3 6.07 -28.30 2.37
CA ARG A 3 6.26 -26.85 2.25
C ARG A 3 5.89 -26.24 3.60
N SER A 4 6.89 -25.80 4.35
CA SER A 4 6.67 -24.86 5.44
C SER A 4 6.30 -23.52 4.81
N ASN A 5 5.02 -23.37 4.43
CA ASN A 5 4.44 -22.11 3.95
C ASN A 5 4.27 -21.18 5.16
N ALA A 6 5.38 -20.74 5.75
CA ALA A 6 5.33 -19.66 6.73
C ALA A 6 4.99 -18.38 5.95
N CYS A 7 3.73 -17.95 6.01
CA CYS A 7 3.37 -16.58 5.65
C CYS A 7 3.80 -15.72 6.84
N PRO A 8 4.86 -14.90 6.78
CA PRO A 8 5.26 -14.06 7.91
C PRO A 8 4.27 -12.91 8.10
N LEU A 9 4.06 -12.50 9.35
CA LEU A 9 3.38 -11.25 9.67
C LEU A 9 4.35 -10.09 9.40
N VAL A 10 3.96 -9.16 8.54
CA VAL A 10 4.81 -8.05 8.10
C VAL A 10 4.07 -6.71 8.16
N MET A 11 4.84 -5.63 8.25
CA MET A 11 4.40 -4.26 7.98
C MET A 11 5.11 -3.76 6.72
N ILE A 12 4.36 -3.21 5.78
CA ILE A 12 4.87 -2.64 4.53
C ILE A 12 4.57 -1.15 4.54
N GLU A 13 5.61 -0.34 4.47
CA GLU A 13 5.54 1.10 4.25
C GLU A 13 5.63 1.36 2.75
N TRP A 14 4.76 2.24 2.23
CA TRP A 14 4.72 2.57 0.81
C TRP A 14 4.22 3.99 0.59
N GLU A 15 4.55 4.53 -0.58
CA GLU A 15 4.16 5.87 -1.02
C GLU A 15 3.00 5.77 -2.00
N ASP A 16 1.88 6.43 -1.70
CA ASP A 16 0.79 6.62 -2.66
C ASP A 16 0.88 8.00 -3.28
N SER A 17 0.57 8.07 -4.57
CA SER A 17 0.32 9.35 -5.23
C SER A 17 -0.97 9.94 -4.64
N ALA A 18 -0.90 11.14 -4.06
CA ALA A 18 -2.14 11.84 -3.71
C ALA A 18 -2.93 12.11 -4.99
N GLN A 19 -4.13 11.56 -5.07
CA GLN A 19 -5.02 11.87 -6.19
C GLN A 19 -5.28 13.38 -6.23
N PRO A 20 -5.43 13.97 -7.43
CA PRO A 20 -5.82 15.36 -7.54
C PRO A 20 -7.16 15.57 -6.83
N LEU A 21 -7.20 16.45 -5.83
CA LEU A 21 -8.46 16.83 -5.20
C LEU A 21 -9.38 17.41 -6.28
N PRO A 22 -10.65 17.00 -6.38
CA PRO A 22 -11.56 17.44 -7.45
C PRO A 22 -11.87 18.95 -7.44
N SER A 23 -11.33 19.71 -6.48
CA SER A 23 -11.59 21.13 -6.28
C SER A 23 -10.82 22.07 -7.23
N TRP A 24 -9.75 21.61 -7.90
CA TRP A 24 -9.08 22.43 -8.92
C TRP A 24 -9.92 22.55 -10.20
N SER A 25 -10.52 23.72 -10.40
CA SER A 25 -11.30 24.02 -11.61
C SER A 25 -10.47 24.64 -12.73
N TYR A 26 -9.25 25.12 -12.44
CA TYR A 26 -8.36 25.78 -13.39
C TYR A 26 -6.90 25.32 -13.22
N LEU A 27 -6.13 25.25 -14.30
CA LEU A 27 -4.69 24.93 -14.25
C LEU A 27 -3.89 25.93 -13.39
N ALA A 28 -4.30 27.20 -13.39
CA ALA A 28 -3.69 28.24 -12.58
C ALA A 28 -3.94 28.07 -11.06
N SER A 29 -4.92 27.25 -10.67
CA SER A 29 -5.20 26.91 -9.28
C SER A 29 -4.68 25.52 -8.89
N PHE A 30 -3.77 24.95 -9.69
CA PHE A 30 -3.12 23.69 -9.35
C PHE A 30 -2.15 23.90 -8.19
N GLU A 31 -2.38 23.19 -7.09
CA GLU A 31 -1.43 23.04 -6.00
C GLU A 31 -0.86 21.61 -6.06
N PRO A 32 0.47 21.44 -6.06
CA PRO A 32 1.08 20.12 -6.02
C PRO A 32 0.60 19.35 -4.80
N THR A 33 -0.03 18.20 -5.02
CA THR A 33 -0.37 17.29 -3.93
C THR A 33 0.89 16.53 -3.52
N GLY A 34 1.18 16.49 -2.22
CA GLY A 34 2.32 15.74 -1.70
C GLY A 34 2.09 14.22 -1.77
N THR A 35 3.17 13.45 -1.68
CA THR A 35 3.09 11.98 -1.52
C THR A 35 2.41 11.62 -0.20
N ILE A 36 1.54 10.60 -0.23
CA ILE A 36 0.92 10.05 0.98
C ILE A 36 1.77 8.87 1.47
N LEU A 37 2.25 8.95 2.71
CA LEU A 37 2.92 7.82 3.36
C LEU A 37 1.87 6.87 3.93
N CYS A 38 1.88 5.63 3.44
CA CYS A 38 0.93 4.59 3.77
C CYS A 38 1.63 3.42 4.46
N ALA A 39 0.88 2.70 5.30
CA ALA A 39 1.33 1.45 5.91
C ALA A 39 0.26 0.37 5.77
N SER A 40 0.68 -0.87 5.53
CA SER A 40 -0.20 -2.04 5.49
C SER A 40 0.39 -3.17 6.32
N VAL A 41 -0.45 -3.81 7.14
CA VAL A 41 -0.05 -4.89 8.05
C VAL A 41 -0.83 -6.16 7.72
N GLY A 42 -0.12 -7.27 7.58
CA GLY A 42 -0.76 -8.55 7.26
C GLY A 42 0.22 -9.68 7.05
N TRP A 43 -0.34 -10.85 6.73
CA TRP A 43 0.42 -12.05 6.45
C TRP A 43 0.85 -12.07 4.99
N LEU A 44 2.16 -12.14 4.72
CA LEU A 44 2.69 -12.11 3.34
C LEU A 44 2.37 -13.41 2.61
N ILE A 45 1.45 -13.34 1.64
CA ILE A 45 1.04 -14.48 0.80
C ILE A 45 1.97 -14.60 -0.41
N ARG A 46 2.38 -13.46 -0.97
CA ARG A 46 3.28 -13.38 -2.13
C ARG A 46 4.06 -12.07 -2.09
N GLY A 47 5.35 -12.13 -2.40
CA GLY A 47 6.17 -10.95 -2.58
C GLY A 47 7.21 -11.16 -3.68
N ASP A 48 7.17 -10.31 -4.69
CA ASP A 48 8.27 -10.12 -5.65
C ASP A 48 8.66 -8.63 -5.66
N ASP A 49 9.55 -8.23 -6.57
CA ASP A 49 10.03 -6.85 -6.65
C ASP A 49 8.98 -5.87 -7.19
N GLN A 50 7.84 -6.38 -7.67
CA GLN A 50 6.78 -5.58 -8.26
C GLN A 50 5.52 -5.58 -7.39
N VAL A 51 5.23 -6.69 -6.71
CA VAL A 51 3.97 -6.89 -5.98
C VAL A 51 4.23 -7.52 -4.62
N LYS A 52 3.59 -6.95 -3.59
CA LYS A 52 3.41 -7.57 -2.28
C LYS A 52 1.92 -7.80 -2.04
N ALA A 53 1.50 -9.05 -1.87
CA ALA A 53 0.13 -9.42 -1.55
C ALA A 53 0.04 -9.87 -0.08
N LEU A 54 -0.80 -9.18 0.68
CA LEU A 54 -1.01 -9.44 2.11
C LEU A 54 -2.41 -10.02 2.34
N ALA A 55 -2.49 -11.08 3.15
CA ALA A 55 -3.72 -11.44 3.84
C ALA A 55 -3.88 -10.45 5.00
N PRO A 56 -4.96 -9.67 5.06
CA PRO A 56 -5.15 -8.74 6.16
C PRO A 56 -5.14 -9.44 7.53
N ASN A 57 -4.54 -8.81 8.54
CA ASN A 57 -4.66 -9.28 9.92
C ASN A 57 -6.03 -8.87 10.49
N TRP A 58 -7.10 -9.51 10.02
CA TRP A 58 -8.43 -9.30 10.59
C TRP A 58 -8.53 -10.21 11.81
N GLY A 59 -8.49 -9.62 13.00
CA GLY A 59 -9.00 -10.28 14.19
C GLY A 59 -10.53 -10.45 14.10
N PRO A 60 -11.14 -11.29 14.95
CA PRO A 60 -12.59 -11.25 15.17
C PRO A 60 -13.06 -9.89 15.68
#